data_AF-A0A934HC60-F1
#
_entry.id   AF-A0A934HC60-F1
#
_cell.length_a   1.000
_cell.length_b   1.000
_cell.length_c   1.000
_cell.angle_alpha   90.00
_cell.angle_beta   90.00
_cell.angle_gamma   90.00
#
_symmetry.space_group_name_H-M   'P 1'
#
loop_
_entity.id
_entity.type
_entity.pdbx_description
1 polymer ?
#
loop_
_entity_poly.entity_id
_entity_poly.type
_entity_poly.pdbx_seq_one_letter_code
_entity_poly.pdbx_strand_id
1 'polypeptide(L)'
;MLHSRKTHSGILILFILAVLSVLTALPSFAQDDPLPVKVGVVIQGPEGKLETYCVDLDPEKTMGLDALAATGLEVNSSGGAMGAMVCRIDSVGCSAPDESCFCQCEGGNTCAYWSYFHLNGANWQYSPVGAAGYKLEQGAVEGWWWRDNRITDEGTLPVIPFEEICAGGMSSEFPRTVVDGLEREVVIPAPPQRIASLALGSDEILLSLVGADRLIGVTYLSSDSAVSNIAGQLDGIQHTDLTGSPEQLISLEADLVILAAYNDPAVVDQLLDADVPVFVLTAFNTLDDIRENIRLLGAATGTEQRAETMISEMDSTLADVQSKVAQVDPVRVLYYEPGGVTYGPGSTVDEIITIAGGVNVVSEMDLGSYPLINAEFVLAVDPDVILLGGWFLDEDDPLDWFVNDPVFSTLRAVQSGRVYSIRDAYMTNVSQYFVLGVEEVARNLYPDVFGEAAE
;
A
#
# COMPACT_ATOMS: atom_id res chain seq x y z
N MET A 1 -1.24 98.98 -38.99
CA MET A 1 -0.17 99.73 -38.30
C MET A 1 0.91 98.75 -37.88
N LEU A 2 2.16 99.07 -38.26
CA LEU A 2 3.45 98.77 -37.60
C LEU A 2 3.75 97.33 -37.14
N HIS A 3 4.72 96.67 -37.80
CA HIS A 3 6.14 96.50 -37.38
C HIS A 3 6.31 95.47 -36.24
N SER A 4 6.94 94.31 -36.44
CA SER A 4 8.36 94.03 -36.74
C SER A 4 9.17 93.65 -35.49
N ARG A 5 10.01 92.60 -35.66
CA ARG A 5 11.18 92.13 -34.87
C ARG A 5 10.88 91.25 -33.65
N LYS A 6 11.33 89.97 -33.63
CA LYS A 6 12.69 89.36 -33.66
C LYS A 6 13.51 89.64 -32.41
N THR A 7 13.85 88.54 -31.71
CA THR A 7 15.11 88.15 -31.03
C THR A 7 14.75 87.04 -30.02
N HIS A 8 15.55 86.05 -29.61
CA HIS A 8 16.72 85.30 -30.09
C HIS A 8 17.02 84.28 -28.95
N SER A 9 17.47 83.06 -29.30
CA SER A 9 18.35 82.18 -28.49
C SER A 9 17.86 81.56 -27.18
N GLY A 10 17.93 80.22 -27.14
CA GLY A 10 17.95 79.43 -25.90
C GLY A 10 17.85 77.92 -26.20
N ILE A 11 19.00 77.27 -26.35
CA ILE A 11 19.19 75.84 -26.58
C ILE A 11 18.68 75.03 -25.36
N LEU A 12 17.87 73.99 -25.58
CA LEU A 12 17.99 72.73 -24.83
C LEU A 12 17.36 71.56 -25.59
N ILE A 13 18.16 70.51 -25.76
CA ILE A 13 17.86 69.24 -26.42
C ILE A 13 17.01 68.37 -25.48
N LEU A 14 15.93 67.78 -25.99
CA LEU A 14 15.39 66.52 -25.47
C LEU A 14 14.58 65.81 -26.57
N PHE A 15 15.21 64.78 -27.14
CA PHE A 15 14.58 63.74 -27.95
C PHE A 15 13.68 62.89 -27.06
N ILE A 16 12.40 62.75 -27.39
CA ILE A 16 11.56 61.65 -26.90
C ILE A 16 11.04 60.91 -28.14
N LEU A 17 11.65 59.76 -28.40
CA LEU A 17 11.21 58.75 -29.35
C LEU A 17 9.97 58.05 -28.81
N ALA A 18 8.92 58.00 -29.61
CA ALA A 18 7.77 57.12 -29.40
C ALA A 18 8.22 55.66 -29.59
N VAL A 19 8.12 54.85 -28.54
CA VAL A 19 8.25 53.39 -28.63
C VAL A 19 6.85 52.80 -28.69
N LEU A 20 6.50 52.29 -29.87
CA LEU A 20 5.31 51.50 -30.13
C LEU A 20 5.60 50.07 -29.66
N SER A 21 5.05 49.67 -28.51
CA SER A 21 5.18 48.31 -27.98
C SER A 21 4.26 47.36 -28.74
N VAL A 22 4.82 46.68 -29.74
CA VAL A 22 4.23 45.47 -30.35
C VAL A 22 4.58 44.30 -29.44
N LEU A 23 3.60 43.76 -28.69
CA LEU A 23 3.74 42.46 -28.06
C LEU A 23 3.74 41.39 -29.16
N THR A 24 4.92 40.91 -29.54
CA THR A 24 5.05 39.63 -30.25
C THR A 24 4.94 38.52 -29.21
N ALA A 25 3.82 37.80 -29.19
CA ALA A 25 3.75 36.51 -28.54
C ALA A 25 4.73 35.58 -29.27
N LEU A 26 5.86 35.27 -28.63
CA LEU A 26 6.72 34.18 -29.06
C LEU A 26 5.98 32.88 -28.72
N PRO A 27 5.95 31.88 -29.62
CA PRO A 27 5.50 30.56 -29.23
C PRO A 27 6.45 30.05 -28.14
N SER A 28 5.91 29.74 -26.96
CA SER A 28 6.62 28.90 -25.99
C SER A 28 6.88 27.57 -26.67
N PHE A 29 8.14 27.27 -26.97
CA PHE A 29 8.54 25.90 -27.19
C PHE A 29 8.27 25.18 -25.87
N ALA A 30 7.30 24.26 -25.86
CA ALA A 30 7.25 23.22 -24.85
C ALA A 30 8.62 22.53 -24.90
N GLN A 31 9.33 22.58 -23.79
CA GLN A 31 10.56 21.83 -23.63
C GLN A 31 10.07 20.39 -23.44
N ASP A 32 10.28 19.52 -24.43
CA ASP A 32 9.97 18.09 -24.27
C ASP A 32 10.80 17.59 -23.08
N ASP A 33 10.15 17.26 -21.97
CA ASP A 33 10.83 16.65 -20.83
C ASP A 33 11.45 15.32 -21.29
N PRO A 34 12.72 15.06 -20.94
CA PRO A 34 13.40 13.86 -21.39
C PRO A 34 12.67 12.62 -20.85
N LEU A 35 12.44 11.64 -21.74
CA LEU A 35 11.78 10.38 -21.37
C LEU A 35 12.56 9.68 -20.25
N PRO A 36 11.87 9.05 -19.28
CA PRO A 36 12.51 8.33 -18.19
C PRO A 36 13.34 7.15 -18.70
N VAL A 37 14.39 6.82 -17.95
CA VAL A 37 15.26 5.67 -18.23
C VAL A 37 14.66 4.44 -17.57
N LYS A 38 14.17 3.48 -18.37
CA LYS A 38 13.55 2.24 -17.89
C LYS A 38 14.61 1.17 -17.63
N VAL A 39 14.59 0.58 -16.44
CA VAL A 39 15.58 -0.40 -15.95
C VAL A 39 14.86 -1.58 -15.33
N GLY A 40 15.34 -2.79 -15.59
CA GLY A 40 14.94 -3.99 -14.86
C GLY A 40 15.78 -4.18 -13.60
N VAL A 41 15.15 -4.50 -12.48
CA VAL A 41 15.81 -4.81 -11.21
C VAL A 41 15.46 -6.24 -10.83
N VAL A 42 16.46 -7.02 -10.45
CA VAL A 42 16.33 -8.41 -10.00
C VAL A 42 16.89 -8.49 -8.59
N ILE A 43 16.08 -8.96 -7.64
CA ILE A 43 16.48 -9.11 -6.23
C ILE A 43 16.33 -10.57 -5.86
N GLN A 44 17.40 -11.17 -5.34
CA GLN A 44 17.35 -12.52 -4.77
C GLN A 44 17.67 -12.46 -3.29
N GLY A 45 16.67 -12.70 -2.46
CA GLY A 45 16.77 -12.73 -1.00
C GLY A 45 17.29 -14.07 -0.46
N PRO A 46 17.19 -14.29 0.86
CA PRO A 46 17.46 -15.57 1.50
C PRO A 46 16.61 -16.69 0.89
N GLU A 47 17.11 -17.92 0.94
CA GLU A 47 16.42 -19.12 0.43
C GLU A 47 16.12 -19.10 -1.09
N GLY A 48 16.68 -18.13 -1.82
CA GLY A 48 16.56 -18.03 -3.27
C GLY A 48 15.30 -17.33 -3.76
N LYS A 49 14.49 -16.73 -2.87
CA LYS A 49 13.31 -15.92 -3.23
C LYS A 49 13.71 -14.84 -4.24
N LEU A 50 13.08 -14.86 -5.40
CA LEU A 50 13.39 -13.98 -6.51
C LEU A 50 12.27 -12.97 -6.73
N GLU A 51 12.62 -11.71 -6.86
CA GLU A 51 11.71 -10.60 -7.14
C GLU A 51 12.26 -9.79 -8.31
N THR A 52 11.37 -9.30 -9.17
CA THR A 52 11.75 -8.47 -10.32
C THR A 52 10.89 -7.21 -10.37
N TYR A 53 11.51 -6.10 -10.75
CA TYR A 53 10.86 -4.80 -10.83
C TYR A 53 11.25 -4.13 -12.14
N CYS A 54 10.28 -3.51 -12.81
CA CYS A 54 10.57 -2.61 -13.93
C CYS A 54 10.39 -1.17 -13.44
N VAL A 55 11.48 -0.41 -13.34
CA VAL A 55 11.48 0.93 -12.76
C VAL A 55 11.78 2.00 -13.80
N ASP A 56 11.17 3.17 -13.64
CA ASP A 56 11.40 4.34 -14.47
C ASP A 56 12.24 5.36 -13.67
N LEU A 57 13.40 5.74 -14.21
CA LEU A 57 14.34 6.64 -13.56
C LEU A 57 14.34 8.03 -14.20
N ASP A 58 14.50 9.04 -13.36
CA ASP A 58 14.84 10.39 -13.81
C ASP A 58 16.13 10.33 -14.64
N PRO A 59 16.16 10.87 -15.87
CA PRO A 59 17.35 10.89 -16.73
C PRO A 59 18.59 11.55 -16.09
N GLU A 60 18.41 12.36 -15.05
CA GLU A 60 19.50 12.93 -14.26
C GLU A 60 19.97 12.05 -13.08
N LYS A 61 19.17 11.03 -12.68
CA LYS A 61 19.44 10.09 -11.59
C LYS A 61 19.37 8.65 -12.06
N THR A 62 20.42 8.22 -12.75
CA THR A 62 20.48 6.92 -13.41
C THR A 62 21.56 6.02 -12.80
N MET A 63 21.75 6.02 -11.49
CA MET A 63 22.69 5.09 -10.84
C MET A 63 21.99 3.81 -10.40
N GLY A 64 22.75 2.74 -10.18
CA GLY A 64 22.24 1.47 -9.62
C GLY A 64 21.42 1.66 -8.35
N LEU A 65 21.87 2.53 -7.44
CA LEU A 65 21.13 2.79 -6.20
C LEU A 65 19.80 3.54 -6.45
N ASP A 66 19.75 4.39 -7.48
CA ASP A 66 18.50 5.06 -7.89
C ASP A 66 17.49 4.03 -8.42
N ALA A 67 17.96 3.03 -9.18
CA ALA A 67 17.12 1.92 -9.64
C ALA A 67 16.54 1.11 -8.48
N LEU A 68 17.35 0.79 -7.49
CA LEU A 68 16.87 0.08 -6.32
C LEU A 68 15.89 0.94 -5.52
N ALA A 69 16.16 2.23 -5.32
CA ALA A 69 15.24 3.13 -4.62
C ALA A 69 13.89 3.27 -5.35
N ALA A 70 13.90 3.28 -6.69
CA ALA A 70 12.70 3.39 -7.51
C ALA A 70 11.79 2.14 -7.47
N THR A 71 12.23 1.03 -6.84
CA THR A 71 11.38 -0.15 -6.61
C THR A 71 10.30 0.09 -5.54
N GLY A 72 10.48 1.10 -4.68
CA GLY A 72 9.60 1.37 -3.54
C GLY A 72 9.94 0.57 -2.27
N LEU A 73 10.94 -0.31 -2.32
CA LEU A 73 11.40 -1.10 -1.17
C LEU A 73 12.15 -0.24 -0.14
N GLU A 74 12.16 -0.68 1.11
CA GLU A 74 12.90 0.02 2.16
C GLU A 74 14.40 -0.31 2.05
N VAL A 75 15.20 0.66 1.59
CA VAL A 75 16.64 0.46 1.36
C VAL A 75 17.47 1.17 2.42
N ASN A 76 18.21 0.41 3.23
CA ASN A 76 19.27 0.95 4.08
C ASN A 76 20.62 0.84 3.35
N SER A 77 21.36 1.93 3.27
CA SER A 77 22.70 1.96 2.67
C SER A 77 23.70 2.75 3.52
N SER A 78 24.97 2.38 3.41
CA SER A 78 26.08 3.05 4.08
C SER A 78 27.04 3.65 3.05
N GLY A 79 27.36 4.94 3.20
CA GLY A 79 28.21 5.70 2.29
C GLY A 79 29.69 5.72 2.70
N GLY A 80 30.61 5.54 1.74
CA GLY A 80 32.05 5.65 1.95
C GLY A 80 32.82 6.17 0.73
N ALA A 81 34.14 6.30 0.86
CA ALA A 81 35.03 6.86 -0.18
C ALA A 81 35.07 6.08 -1.51
N MET A 82 34.48 4.88 -1.55
CA MET A 82 34.41 4.01 -2.73
C MET A 82 32.99 3.86 -3.31
N GLY A 83 31.98 4.53 -2.75
CA GLY A 83 30.57 4.38 -3.13
C GLY A 83 29.67 4.05 -1.93
N ALA A 84 28.35 3.99 -2.17
CA ALA A 84 27.37 3.52 -1.19
C ALA A 84 27.13 2.02 -1.35
N MET A 85 27.13 1.30 -0.23
CA MET A 85 26.82 -0.12 -0.15
C MET A 85 25.43 -0.32 0.42
N VAL A 86 24.64 -1.21 -0.16
CA VAL A 86 23.33 -1.58 0.37
C VAL A 86 23.54 -2.54 1.54
N CYS A 87 23.12 -2.12 2.74
CA CYS A 87 23.19 -2.96 3.93
C CYS A 87 21.90 -3.76 4.14
N ARG A 88 20.73 -3.21 3.78
CA ARG A 88 19.42 -3.83 3.96
C ARG A 88 18.50 -3.50 2.79
N ILE A 89 17.69 -4.48 2.39
CA ILE A 89 16.52 -4.32 1.53
C ILE A 89 15.35 -4.93 2.31
N ASP A 90 14.33 -4.12 2.60
CA ASP A 90 13.24 -4.42 3.52
C ASP A 90 13.72 -4.97 4.87
N SER A 91 13.31 -6.20 5.20
CA SER A 91 13.67 -6.88 6.45
C SER A 91 14.97 -7.69 6.36
N VAL A 92 15.60 -7.77 5.18
CA VAL A 92 16.79 -8.60 4.94
C VAL A 92 18.05 -7.75 4.90
N GLY A 93 18.90 -7.89 5.91
CA GLY A 93 20.23 -7.29 5.94
C GLY A 93 20.65 -6.78 7.32
N CYS A 94 21.59 -5.83 7.33
CA CYS A 94 22.14 -5.20 8.53
C CYS A 94 21.71 -3.72 8.60
N SER A 95 21.62 -3.16 9.80
CA SER A 95 21.09 -1.81 10.00
C SER A 95 22.21 -0.77 10.20
N ALA A 96 22.69 -0.14 9.13
CA ALA A 96 23.67 0.95 9.27
C ALA A 96 23.00 2.25 9.77
N PRO A 97 23.72 3.08 10.56
CA PRO A 97 25.13 2.97 10.94
C PRO A 97 25.40 2.12 12.18
N ASP A 98 24.37 1.60 12.84
CA ASP A 98 24.48 0.87 14.11
C ASP A 98 25.20 -0.47 13.93
N GLU A 99 25.00 -1.12 12.77
CA GLU A 99 25.66 -2.34 12.36
C GLU A 99 26.45 -2.14 11.06
N SER A 100 27.56 -2.87 10.92
CA SER A 100 28.29 -2.99 9.66
C SER A 100 27.40 -3.65 8.60
N CYS A 101 27.46 -3.22 7.32
CA CYS A 101 26.83 -3.99 6.22
C CYS A 101 27.34 -5.45 6.15
N PHE A 102 28.48 -5.74 6.79
CA PHE A 102 29.06 -7.07 6.92
C PHE A 102 28.77 -7.72 8.29
N CYS A 103 27.67 -7.35 8.96
CA CYS A 103 27.35 -7.83 10.31
C CYS A 103 27.37 -9.37 10.41
N GLN A 104 26.98 -10.08 9.33
CA GLN A 104 27.00 -11.54 9.27
C GLN A 104 28.41 -12.14 9.17
N CYS A 105 29.42 -11.35 8.77
CA CYS A 105 30.80 -11.80 8.66
C CYS A 105 31.55 -11.75 9.99
N GLU A 106 31.03 -11.02 10.98
CA GLU A 106 31.65 -10.81 12.29
C GLU A 106 31.34 -12.00 13.21
N GLY A 107 32.31 -12.90 13.41
CA GLY A 107 32.22 -13.98 14.40
C GLY A 107 31.37 -15.20 14.01
N GLY A 108 30.75 -15.21 12.82
CA GLY A 108 29.89 -16.29 12.33
C GLY A 108 30.54 -17.27 11.34
N ASN A 109 29.84 -18.39 11.08
CA ASN A 109 30.23 -19.40 10.08
C ASN A 109 29.94 -18.95 8.63
N THR A 110 29.06 -17.98 8.42
CA THR A 110 28.72 -17.40 7.11
C THR A 110 29.27 -15.98 6.97
N CYS A 111 29.22 -15.41 5.77
CA CYS A 111 29.47 -13.99 5.51
C CYS A 111 28.50 -13.50 4.43
N ALA A 112 27.22 -13.45 4.82
CA ALA A 112 26.15 -13.02 3.94
C ALA A 112 26.04 -11.49 3.87
N TYR A 113 26.01 -10.95 2.66
CA TYR A 113 25.74 -9.53 2.42
C TYR A 113 25.19 -9.34 1.00
N TRP A 114 24.50 -8.22 0.78
CA TRP A 114 23.97 -7.83 -0.52
C TRP A 114 25.10 -7.58 -1.52
N SER A 115 25.21 -8.48 -2.49
CA SER A 115 26.11 -8.35 -3.62
C SER A 115 25.38 -7.76 -4.81
N TYR A 116 26.05 -6.84 -5.49
CA TYR A 116 25.49 -6.10 -6.61
C TYR A 116 26.09 -6.54 -7.94
N PHE A 117 25.23 -6.70 -8.95
CA PHE A 117 25.57 -7.21 -10.26
C PHE A 117 24.91 -6.40 -11.38
N HIS A 118 25.56 -6.35 -12.52
CA HIS A 118 25.02 -5.81 -13.76
C HIS A 118 24.89 -6.93 -14.78
N LEU A 119 23.76 -7.01 -15.47
CA LEU A 119 23.59 -7.98 -16.55
C LEU A 119 24.21 -7.41 -17.84
N ASN A 120 25.22 -8.10 -18.38
CA ASN A 120 25.83 -7.76 -19.66
C ASN A 120 25.61 -8.90 -20.66
N GLY A 121 24.61 -8.73 -21.53
CA GLY A 121 24.11 -9.81 -22.37
C GLY A 121 23.44 -10.88 -21.51
N ALA A 122 24.02 -12.07 -21.48
CA ALA A 122 23.53 -13.18 -20.65
C ALA A 122 24.43 -13.47 -19.43
N ASN A 123 25.33 -12.56 -19.08
CA ASN A 123 26.30 -12.77 -18.00
C ASN A 123 26.13 -11.72 -16.91
N TRP A 124 25.86 -12.18 -15.69
CA TRP A 124 25.92 -11.34 -14.50
C TRP A 124 27.38 -10.98 -14.18
N GLN A 125 27.67 -9.68 -14.09
CA GLN A 125 28.97 -9.15 -13.73
C GLN A 125 28.90 -8.53 -12.33
N TYR A 126 29.65 -9.09 -11.39
CA TYR A 126 29.76 -8.55 -10.04
C TYR A 126 30.42 -7.16 -10.05
N SER A 127 29.88 -6.23 -9.26
CA SER A 127 30.39 -4.87 -9.13
C SER A 127 31.12 -4.66 -7.80
N PRO A 128 32.46 -4.54 -7.79
CA PRO A 128 33.23 -4.35 -6.56
C PRO A 128 33.11 -2.93 -5.97
N VAL A 129 32.52 -1.99 -6.72
CA VAL A 129 32.33 -0.59 -6.31
C VAL A 129 30.89 -0.28 -5.87
N GLY A 130 30.00 -1.28 -5.91
CA GLY A 130 28.61 -1.14 -5.49
C GLY A 130 27.73 -0.34 -6.46
N ALA A 131 26.48 -0.11 -6.05
CA ALA A 131 25.42 0.44 -6.90
C ALA A 131 25.50 1.95 -7.14
N ALA A 132 26.27 2.67 -6.33
CA ALA A 132 26.43 4.12 -6.47
C ALA A 132 27.43 4.54 -7.56
N GLY A 133 28.26 3.61 -8.06
CA GLY A 133 29.35 3.89 -8.99
C GLY A 133 29.05 3.59 -10.46
N TYR A 134 27.86 3.06 -10.77
CA TYR A 134 27.53 2.56 -12.10
C TYR A 134 26.35 3.31 -12.70
N LYS A 135 26.59 3.94 -13.86
CA LYS A 135 25.58 4.67 -14.60
C LYS A 135 24.81 3.71 -15.51
N LEU A 136 23.49 3.71 -15.36
CA LEU A 136 22.54 2.90 -16.09
C LEU A 136 22.13 3.57 -17.39
N GLU A 137 21.82 2.72 -18.37
CA GLU A 137 21.25 3.10 -19.66
C GLU A 137 19.87 2.48 -19.82
N GLN A 138 19.11 2.97 -20.81
CA GLN A 138 17.81 2.41 -21.16
C GLN A 138 17.92 0.90 -21.43
N GLY A 139 17.10 0.11 -20.75
CA GLY A 139 17.10 -1.34 -20.91
C GLY A 139 18.12 -2.08 -20.05
N ALA A 140 18.82 -1.40 -19.15
CA ALA A 140 19.73 -2.07 -18.21
C ALA A 140 18.98 -3.05 -17.30
N VAL A 141 19.67 -4.11 -16.87
CA VAL A 141 19.16 -5.05 -15.88
C VAL A 141 20.18 -5.19 -14.75
N GLU A 142 19.72 -4.91 -13.55
CA GLU A 142 20.53 -4.73 -12.35
C GLU A 142 20.12 -5.74 -11.27
N GLY A 143 21.09 -6.26 -10.53
CA GLY A 143 20.90 -7.44 -9.69
C GLY A 143 21.41 -7.25 -8.27
N TRP A 144 20.58 -7.54 -7.26
CA TRP A 144 20.98 -7.64 -5.86
C TRP A 144 20.78 -9.06 -5.37
N TRP A 145 21.81 -9.62 -4.73
CA TRP A 145 21.76 -10.98 -4.23
C TRP A 145 22.28 -11.07 -2.79
N TRP A 146 21.42 -11.50 -1.89
CA TRP A 146 21.78 -11.88 -0.53
C TRP A 146 22.36 -13.29 -0.52
N ARG A 147 23.68 -13.40 -0.33
CA ARG A 147 24.38 -14.69 -0.33
C ARG A 147 25.59 -14.68 0.58
N ASP A 148 26.00 -15.86 1.04
CA ASP A 148 27.30 -16.05 1.69
C ASP A 148 28.45 -15.91 0.68
N ASN A 149 29.15 -14.79 0.75
CA ASN A 149 30.23 -14.47 -0.20
C ASN A 149 31.57 -15.18 0.12
N ARG A 150 31.61 -16.06 1.12
CA ARG A 150 32.74 -17.01 1.29
C ARG A 150 32.68 -18.17 0.30
N ILE A 151 31.49 -18.46 -0.26
CA ILE A 151 31.26 -19.57 -1.18
C ILE A 151 31.33 -19.02 -2.62
N THR A 152 32.34 -19.44 -3.39
CA THR A 152 32.55 -18.94 -4.76
C THR A 152 31.91 -19.80 -5.86
N ASP A 153 31.43 -21.00 -5.53
CA ASP A 153 31.02 -22.03 -6.50
C ASP A 153 29.51 -22.25 -6.62
N GLU A 154 28.67 -21.44 -5.96
CA GLU A 154 27.22 -21.62 -6.00
C GLU A 154 26.53 -20.46 -6.72
N GLY A 155 26.15 -20.71 -7.97
CA GLY A 155 25.12 -19.98 -8.69
C GLY A 155 25.48 -18.58 -9.21
N THR A 156 24.71 -18.14 -10.19
CA THR A 156 24.51 -16.72 -10.52
C THR A 156 23.04 -16.42 -10.26
N LEU A 157 22.70 -15.12 -10.13
CA LEU A 157 21.31 -14.70 -10.29
C LEU A 157 20.73 -15.33 -11.58
N PRO A 158 19.45 -15.70 -11.60
CA PRO A 158 18.80 -16.13 -12.84
C PRO A 158 18.87 -15.01 -13.88
N VAL A 159 19.09 -15.38 -15.14
CA VAL A 159 19.15 -14.41 -16.24
C VAL A 159 17.73 -14.18 -16.73
N ILE A 160 17.15 -13.04 -16.33
CA ILE A 160 15.86 -12.58 -16.80
C ILE A 160 16.15 -11.36 -17.70
N PRO A 161 15.94 -11.45 -19.02
CA PRO A 161 16.20 -10.34 -19.95
C PRO A 161 15.39 -9.09 -19.59
N PHE A 162 15.86 -7.92 -20.00
CA PHE A 162 15.12 -6.67 -19.81
C PHE A 162 13.71 -6.79 -20.38
N GLU A 163 13.57 -7.39 -21.55
CA GLU A 163 12.27 -7.62 -22.17
C GLU A 163 11.42 -8.61 -21.38
N GLU A 164 11.95 -9.47 -20.53
CA GLU A 164 11.11 -10.34 -19.70
C GLU A 164 10.71 -9.64 -18.39
N ILE A 165 11.61 -8.81 -17.83
CA ILE A 165 11.32 -7.99 -16.65
C ILE A 165 10.35 -6.84 -17.00
N CYS A 166 10.52 -6.28 -18.19
CA CYS A 166 9.90 -5.05 -18.64
C CYS A 166 9.05 -5.19 -19.92
N ALA A 167 8.91 -6.37 -20.55
CA ALA A 167 7.78 -6.61 -21.44
C ALA A 167 6.63 -7.15 -20.61
N GLY A 168 5.59 -6.32 -20.46
CA GLY A 168 4.42 -6.68 -19.67
C GLY A 168 3.76 -7.99 -20.08
N GLY A 169 3.22 -8.67 -19.06
CA GLY A 169 2.21 -9.71 -19.18
C GLY A 169 1.60 -9.90 -17.79
N MET A 170 0.59 -9.16 -17.38
CA MET A 170 -0.59 -8.72 -18.15
C MET A 170 -0.51 -7.26 -18.63
N SER A 171 -1.18 -6.95 -19.74
CA SER A 171 -1.07 -5.67 -20.44
C SER A 171 -1.43 -4.46 -19.57
N SER A 172 -0.43 -3.64 -19.26
CA SER A 172 -0.58 -2.23 -18.86
C SER A 172 -0.69 -1.29 -20.07
N GLU A 173 -1.01 -1.80 -21.26
CA GLU A 173 -1.28 -0.96 -22.42
C GLU A 173 -2.68 -0.35 -22.31
N PHE A 174 -2.70 0.97 -22.13
CA PHE A 174 -3.89 1.79 -22.26
C PHE A 174 -4.04 2.27 -23.72
N PRO A 175 -5.26 2.45 -24.25
CA PRO A 175 -6.53 2.24 -23.58
C PRO A 175 -6.82 0.75 -23.33
N ARG A 176 -7.39 0.43 -22.15
CA ARG A 176 -7.80 -0.92 -21.78
C ARG A 176 -9.25 -0.95 -21.32
N THR A 177 -9.89 -2.09 -21.48
CA THR A 177 -11.21 -2.36 -20.90
C THR A 177 -11.02 -3.29 -19.70
N VAL A 178 -11.51 -2.88 -18.54
CA VAL A 178 -11.53 -3.69 -17.31
C VAL A 178 -12.98 -3.94 -16.93
N VAL A 179 -13.27 -5.11 -16.39
CA VAL A 179 -14.61 -5.42 -15.86
C VAL A 179 -14.63 -5.04 -14.38
N ASP A 180 -15.56 -4.19 -13.97
CA ASP A 180 -15.73 -3.84 -12.56
C ASP A 180 -16.55 -4.89 -11.79
N GLY A 181 -16.70 -4.73 -10.49
CA GLY A 181 -17.47 -5.64 -9.63
C GLY A 181 -18.98 -5.67 -9.92
N LEU A 182 -19.50 -4.75 -10.72
CA LEU A 182 -20.87 -4.77 -11.25
C LEU A 182 -20.96 -5.48 -12.62
N GLU A 183 -19.90 -6.16 -13.04
CA GLU A 183 -19.76 -6.83 -14.34
C GLU A 183 -19.84 -5.85 -15.54
N ARG A 184 -19.49 -4.58 -15.34
CA ARG A 184 -19.52 -3.57 -16.40
C ARG A 184 -18.15 -3.43 -17.04
N GLU A 185 -18.11 -3.33 -18.36
CA GLU A 185 -16.92 -2.97 -19.10
C GLU A 185 -16.61 -1.47 -18.93
N VAL A 186 -15.53 -1.16 -18.23
CA VAL A 186 -15.02 0.20 -18.01
C VAL A 186 -13.79 0.41 -18.89
N VAL A 187 -13.87 1.37 -19.82
CA VAL A 187 -12.75 1.74 -20.68
C VAL A 187 -11.89 2.77 -19.98
N ILE A 188 -10.64 2.44 -19.72
CA ILE A 188 -9.65 3.31 -19.10
C ILE A 188 -8.66 3.73 -20.19
N PRO A 189 -8.60 5.02 -20.58
CA PRO A 189 -7.88 5.45 -21.78
C PRO A 189 -6.38 5.61 -21.58
N ALA A 190 -5.92 5.85 -20.35
CA ALA A 190 -4.54 6.05 -19.93
C ALA A 190 -4.38 5.64 -18.45
N PRO A 191 -3.16 5.37 -17.95
CA PRO A 191 -2.95 5.10 -16.52
C PRO A 191 -3.50 6.27 -15.67
N PRO A 192 -4.50 6.05 -14.80
CA PRO A 192 -5.16 7.13 -14.06
C PRO A 192 -4.20 7.89 -13.15
N GLN A 193 -4.06 9.21 -13.30
CA GLN A 193 -3.17 10.04 -12.49
C GLN A 193 -3.91 10.83 -11.39
N ARG A 194 -5.24 10.84 -11.42
CA ARG A 194 -6.12 11.64 -10.56
C ARG A 194 -7.24 10.76 -10.03
N ILE A 195 -6.90 9.92 -9.06
CA ILE A 195 -7.81 8.91 -8.53
C ILE A 195 -8.54 9.46 -7.30
N ALA A 196 -9.86 9.29 -7.26
CA ALA A 196 -10.66 9.50 -6.06
C ALA A 196 -11.26 8.18 -5.57
N SER A 197 -11.29 7.96 -4.26
CA SER A 197 -11.83 6.74 -3.65
C SER A 197 -12.77 7.08 -2.49
N LEU A 198 -13.86 6.30 -2.35
CA LEU A 198 -14.93 6.53 -1.38
C LEU A 198 -15.13 5.37 -0.40
N ALA A 199 -14.16 4.46 -0.33
CA ALA A 199 -14.20 3.28 0.51
C ALA A 199 -12.84 3.08 1.17
N LEU A 200 -12.83 2.84 2.49
CA LEU A 200 -11.58 2.74 3.25
C LEU A 200 -10.68 1.60 2.73
N GLY A 201 -11.28 0.45 2.40
CA GLY A 201 -10.54 -0.67 1.83
C GLY A 201 -9.84 -0.32 0.51
N SER A 202 -10.50 0.43 -0.38
CA SER A 202 -9.86 0.87 -1.62
C SER A 202 -8.84 1.98 -1.38
N ASP A 203 -9.03 2.86 -0.39
CA ASP A 203 -8.00 3.86 -0.01
C ASP A 203 -6.69 3.17 0.40
N GLU A 204 -6.77 2.15 1.26
CA GLU A 204 -5.62 1.38 1.75
C GLU A 204 -4.92 0.60 0.63
N ILE A 205 -5.69 -0.06 -0.25
CA ILE A 205 -5.13 -0.79 -1.40
C ILE A 205 -4.46 0.18 -2.37
N LEU A 206 -5.16 1.23 -2.77
CA LEU A 206 -4.68 2.19 -3.77
C LEU A 206 -3.41 2.89 -3.30
N LEU A 207 -3.31 3.31 -2.03
CA LEU A 207 -2.10 3.92 -1.51
C LEU A 207 -0.88 3.01 -1.76
N SER A 208 -1.02 1.71 -1.51
CA SER A 208 0.06 0.73 -1.70
C SER A 208 0.31 0.34 -3.16
N LEU A 209 -0.68 0.51 -4.04
CA LEU A 209 -0.57 0.22 -5.47
C LEU A 209 0.00 1.39 -6.29
N VAL A 210 -0.49 2.60 -6.06
CA VAL A 210 -0.24 3.77 -6.92
C VAL A 210 0.52 4.90 -6.23
N GLY A 211 0.67 4.85 -4.90
CA GLY A 211 1.27 5.93 -4.11
C GLY A 211 0.33 7.12 -3.90
N ALA A 212 0.66 7.96 -2.91
CA ALA A 212 -0.14 9.13 -2.53
C ALA A 212 -0.27 10.16 -3.66
N ASP A 213 0.73 10.31 -4.53
CA ASP A 213 0.77 11.34 -5.59
C ASP A 213 -0.34 11.19 -6.64
N ARG A 214 -0.90 9.98 -6.80
CA ARG A 214 -2.01 9.70 -7.73
C ARG A 214 -3.39 9.81 -7.08
N LEU A 215 -3.45 10.05 -5.77
CA LEU A 215 -4.69 10.17 -5.00
C LEU A 215 -5.05 11.64 -4.80
N ILE A 216 -6.23 12.05 -5.28
CA ILE A 216 -6.72 13.43 -5.15
C ILE A 216 -7.91 13.55 -4.19
N GLY A 217 -8.50 12.42 -3.80
CA GLY A 217 -9.58 12.36 -2.82
C GLY A 217 -9.73 10.96 -2.23
N VAL A 218 -9.90 10.88 -0.92
CA VAL A 218 -10.07 9.63 -0.17
C VAL A 218 -11.19 9.80 0.85
N THR A 219 -11.73 8.69 1.36
CA THR A 219 -12.78 8.78 2.40
C THR A 219 -12.21 9.38 3.68
N TYR A 220 -13.04 10.10 4.43
CA TYR A 220 -12.65 10.69 5.72
C TYR A 220 -12.15 9.63 6.71
N LEU A 221 -12.63 8.38 6.57
CA LEU A 221 -12.21 7.25 7.41
C LEU A 221 -10.71 6.97 7.33
N SER A 222 -10.05 7.28 6.21
CA SER A 222 -8.61 7.08 6.04
C SER A 222 -7.77 7.86 7.04
N SER A 223 -8.29 8.96 7.58
CA SER A 223 -7.62 9.83 8.56
C SER A 223 -7.85 9.42 10.01
N ASP A 224 -8.80 8.52 10.28
CA ASP A 224 -9.16 8.10 11.62
C ASP A 224 -8.34 6.86 12.03
N SER A 225 -7.40 7.05 12.96
CA SER A 225 -6.50 6.00 13.44
C SER A 225 -7.19 4.85 14.19
N ALA A 226 -8.45 5.04 14.62
CA ALA A 226 -9.24 3.98 15.24
C ALA A 226 -9.64 2.90 14.22
N VAL A 227 -9.85 3.29 12.96
CA VAL A 227 -10.40 2.42 11.90
C VAL A 227 -9.49 2.25 10.68
N SER A 228 -8.50 3.14 10.49
CA SER A 228 -7.59 3.13 9.34
C SER A 228 -6.18 2.71 9.71
N ASN A 229 -5.58 1.85 8.88
CA ASN A 229 -4.16 1.46 9.00
C ASN A 229 -3.22 2.47 8.33
N ILE A 230 -3.77 3.42 7.58
CA ILE A 230 -3.03 4.44 6.82
C ILE A 230 -3.21 5.85 7.38
N ALA A 231 -3.77 5.98 8.58
CA ALA A 231 -3.94 7.28 9.24
C ALA A 231 -2.60 8.03 9.32
N GLY A 232 -2.60 9.30 8.90
CA GLY A 232 -1.41 10.16 8.82
C GLY A 232 -0.54 9.95 7.57
N GLN A 233 -0.76 8.91 6.76
CA GLN A 233 0.04 8.66 5.54
C GLN A 233 -0.44 9.48 4.34
N LEU A 234 -1.66 10.02 4.40
CA LEU A 234 -2.31 10.79 3.33
C LEU A 234 -2.46 12.28 3.68
N ASP A 235 -1.70 12.78 4.66
CA ASP A 235 -1.74 14.17 5.10
C ASP A 235 -1.51 15.14 3.93
N GLY A 236 -2.50 15.98 3.63
CA GLY A 236 -2.46 16.94 2.53
C GLY A 236 -3.23 16.53 1.27
N ILE A 237 -3.73 15.30 1.20
CA ILE A 237 -4.76 14.90 0.24
C ILE A 237 -6.12 15.35 0.76
N GLN A 238 -7.05 15.66 -0.14
CA GLN A 238 -8.39 16.06 0.27
C GLN A 238 -9.12 14.86 0.89
N HIS A 239 -9.09 14.77 2.22
CA HIS A 239 -9.97 13.88 2.98
C HIS A 239 -11.36 14.45 2.86
N THR A 240 -12.18 13.80 2.04
CA THR A 240 -13.42 14.40 1.62
C THR A 240 -14.56 13.53 2.10
N ASP A 241 -15.57 14.14 2.72
CA ASP A 241 -16.85 13.51 2.92
C ASP A 241 -17.59 13.45 1.56
N LEU A 242 -17.04 12.66 0.64
CA LEU A 242 -17.58 12.45 -0.72
C LEU A 242 -18.81 11.57 -0.70
N THR A 243 -19.10 10.94 0.45
CA THR A 243 -20.21 9.99 0.61
C THR A 243 -21.58 10.63 0.37
N GLY A 244 -21.68 11.97 0.38
CA GLY A 244 -22.93 12.70 0.14
C GLY A 244 -22.85 13.91 -0.79
N SER A 245 -21.85 14.04 -1.66
CA SER A 245 -21.76 15.19 -2.59
C SER A 245 -21.15 14.85 -3.95
N PRO A 246 -21.95 14.30 -4.90
CA PRO A 246 -21.53 14.05 -6.28
C PRO A 246 -20.91 15.26 -6.97
N GLU A 247 -21.38 16.48 -6.67
CA GLU A 247 -20.85 17.71 -7.23
C GLU A 247 -19.39 17.96 -6.81
N GLN A 248 -19.00 17.56 -5.60
CA GLN A 248 -17.61 17.67 -5.14
C GLN A 248 -16.71 16.71 -5.92
N LEU A 249 -17.14 15.46 -6.12
CA LEU A 249 -16.43 14.47 -6.94
C LEU A 249 -16.24 14.97 -8.38
N ILE A 250 -17.27 15.54 -8.98
CA ILE A 250 -17.20 16.10 -10.33
C ILE A 250 -16.18 17.26 -10.38
N SER A 251 -16.16 18.12 -9.35
CA SER A 251 -15.22 19.24 -9.27
C SER A 251 -13.76 18.83 -9.06
N LEU A 252 -13.51 17.61 -8.57
CA LEU A 252 -12.17 17.07 -8.43
C LEU A 252 -11.52 16.74 -9.78
N GLU A 253 -12.30 16.64 -10.87
CA GLU A 253 -11.79 16.26 -12.19
C GLU A 253 -10.92 14.99 -12.10
N ALA A 254 -11.44 13.97 -11.40
CA ALA A 254 -10.82 12.66 -11.29
C ALA A 254 -10.86 11.94 -12.64
N ASP A 255 -9.77 11.26 -13.00
CA ASP A 255 -9.72 10.40 -14.19
C ASP A 255 -10.08 8.93 -13.88
N LEU A 256 -10.25 8.60 -12.60
CA LEU A 256 -10.89 7.38 -12.13
C LEU A 256 -11.50 7.59 -10.73
N VAL A 257 -12.74 7.16 -10.52
CA VAL A 257 -13.42 7.18 -9.21
C VAL A 257 -13.72 5.75 -8.77
N ILE A 258 -13.18 5.34 -7.62
CA ILE A 258 -13.41 4.03 -7.02
C ILE A 258 -14.56 4.13 -6.00
N LEU A 259 -15.58 3.29 -6.20
CA LEU A 259 -16.72 3.15 -5.30
C LEU A 259 -16.81 1.70 -4.81
N ALA A 260 -17.50 1.51 -3.70
CA ALA A 260 -17.92 0.21 -3.18
C ALA A 260 -19.44 0.04 -3.28
N ALA A 261 -19.92 -1.20 -3.36
CA ALA A 261 -21.35 -1.51 -3.43
C ALA A 261 -22.20 -0.98 -2.27
N TYR A 262 -21.58 -0.66 -1.13
CA TYR A 262 -22.26 -0.07 0.02
C TYR A 262 -22.33 1.46 -0.01
N ASN A 263 -21.71 2.13 -0.99
CA ASN A 263 -21.96 3.56 -1.22
C ASN A 263 -23.41 3.77 -1.69
N ASP A 264 -23.96 4.98 -1.47
CA ASP A 264 -25.34 5.29 -1.83
C ASP A 264 -25.57 5.07 -3.35
N PRO A 265 -26.50 4.17 -3.76
CA PRO A 265 -26.80 3.93 -5.16
C PRO A 265 -27.16 5.21 -5.93
N ALA A 266 -27.80 6.19 -5.28
CA ALA A 266 -28.14 7.47 -5.90
C ALA A 266 -26.90 8.32 -6.22
N VAL A 267 -25.81 8.17 -5.46
CA VAL A 267 -24.52 8.80 -5.76
C VAL A 267 -23.86 8.11 -6.95
N VAL A 268 -23.88 6.77 -6.99
CA VAL A 268 -23.35 5.97 -8.11
C VAL A 268 -24.05 6.38 -9.41
N ASP A 269 -25.38 6.37 -9.43
CA ASP A 269 -26.18 6.71 -10.61
C ASP A 269 -25.88 8.13 -11.12
N GLN A 270 -25.78 9.12 -10.22
CA GLN A 270 -25.47 10.51 -10.59
C GLN A 270 -24.09 10.68 -11.22
N LEU A 271 -23.08 9.95 -10.73
CA LEU A 271 -21.73 10.00 -11.30
C LEU A 271 -21.69 9.36 -12.69
N LEU A 272 -22.42 8.27 -12.88
CA LEU A 272 -22.55 7.61 -14.18
C LEU A 272 -23.30 8.49 -15.20
N ASP A 273 -24.38 9.14 -14.80
CA ASP A 273 -25.13 10.09 -15.64
C ASP A 273 -24.30 11.33 -16.02
N ALA A 274 -23.28 11.66 -15.22
CA ALA A 274 -22.35 12.76 -15.45
C ALA A 274 -21.09 12.37 -16.25
N ASP A 275 -21.05 11.16 -16.83
CA ASP A 275 -19.90 10.60 -17.57
C ASP A 275 -18.59 10.56 -16.74
N VAL A 276 -18.68 10.45 -15.42
CA VAL A 276 -17.52 10.27 -14.55
C VAL A 276 -17.01 8.83 -14.70
N PRO A 277 -15.69 8.61 -14.86
CA PRO A 277 -15.11 7.27 -14.99
C PRO A 277 -15.15 6.52 -13.65
N VAL A 278 -16.27 5.85 -13.37
CA VAL A 278 -16.51 5.12 -12.11
C VAL A 278 -16.16 3.63 -12.26
N PHE A 279 -15.45 3.10 -11.28
CA PHE A 279 -15.14 1.69 -11.12
C PHE A 279 -15.65 1.21 -9.75
N VAL A 280 -16.51 0.18 -9.74
CA VAL A 280 -17.20 -0.27 -8.51
C VAL A 280 -16.65 -1.61 -8.04
N LEU A 281 -16.31 -1.71 -6.75
CA LEU A 281 -15.99 -2.96 -6.06
C LEU A 281 -17.22 -3.48 -5.30
N THR A 282 -17.48 -4.79 -5.32
CA THR A 282 -18.74 -5.35 -4.81
C THR A 282 -18.61 -6.45 -3.77
N ALA A 283 -17.45 -7.12 -3.71
CA ALA A 283 -17.20 -8.22 -2.78
C ALA A 283 -16.12 -7.82 -1.77
N PHE A 284 -16.33 -8.09 -0.48
CA PHE A 284 -15.45 -7.61 0.60
C PHE A 284 -15.36 -8.57 1.80
N ASN A 285 -16.05 -9.70 1.74
CA ASN A 285 -16.34 -10.49 2.94
C ASN A 285 -15.28 -11.53 3.22
N THR A 286 -14.47 -11.86 2.21
CA THR A 286 -13.45 -12.90 2.31
C THR A 286 -12.06 -12.45 1.87
N LEU A 287 -11.03 -13.17 2.28
CA LEU A 287 -9.66 -12.99 1.83
C LEU A 287 -9.55 -13.13 0.31
N ASP A 288 -10.32 -14.04 -0.28
CA ASP A 288 -10.38 -14.17 -1.74
C ASP A 288 -11.02 -12.93 -2.40
N ASP A 289 -12.06 -12.34 -1.79
CA ASP A 289 -12.61 -11.07 -2.25
C ASP A 289 -11.58 -9.93 -2.16
N ILE A 290 -10.79 -9.89 -1.09
CA ILE A 290 -9.72 -8.89 -0.90
C ILE A 290 -8.65 -9.05 -1.99
N ARG A 291 -8.17 -10.28 -2.23
CA ARG A 291 -7.21 -10.57 -3.30
C ARG A 291 -7.76 -10.15 -4.66
N GLU A 292 -9.03 -10.43 -4.93
CA GLU A 292 -9.67 -10.04 -6.19
C GLU A 292 -9.80 -8.53 -6.32
N ASN A 293 -10.19 -7.81 -5.27
CA ASN A 293 -10.21 -6.34 -5.27
C ASN A 293 -8.82 -5.75 -5.53
N ILE A 294 -7.76 -6.32 -4.94
CA ILE A 294 -6.37 -5.91 -5.21
C ILE A 294 -6.03 -6.11 -6.70
N ARG A 295 -6.43 -7.22 -7.32
CA ARG A 295 -6.24 -7.47 -8.75
C ARG A 295 -7.04 -6.53 -9.63
N LEU A 296 -8.31 -6.31 -9.31
CA LEU A 296 -9.20 -5.41 -10.04
C LEU A 296 -8.65 -3.98 -10.03
N LEU A 297 -8.22 -3.49 -8.86
CA LEU A 297 -7.60 -2.19 -8.73
C LEU A 297 -6.25 -2.16 -9.47
N GLY A 298 -5.42 -3.19 -9.34
CA GLY A 298 -4.17 -3.31 -10.10
C GLY A 298 -4.38 -3.24 -11.61
N ALA A 299 -5.41 -3.92 -12.13
CA ALA A 299 -5.78 -3.84 -13.54
C ALA A 299 -6.29 -2.44 -13.91
N ALA A 300 -7.13 -1.83 -13.08
CA ALA A 300 -7.66 -0.49 -13.35
C ALA A 300 -6.57 0.59 -13.38
N THR A 301 -5.55 0.46 -12.52
CA THR A 301 -4.49 1.46 -12.36
C THR A 301 -3.23 1.18 -13.18
N GLY A 302 -3.12 -0.01 -13.79
CA GLY A 302 -1.94 -0.48 -14.53
C GLY A 302 -0.79 -0.93 -13.61
N THR A 303 -1.11 -1.43 -12.42
CA THR A 303 -0.16 -1.85 -11.38
C THR A 303 -0.33 -3.33 -11.02
N GLU A 304 -0.63 -4.20 -11.99
CA GLU A 304 -0.86 -5.63 -11.76
C GLU A 304 0.31 -6.35 -11.11
N GLN A 305 1.55 -6.02 -11.50
CA GLN A 305 2.73 -6.64 -10.90
C GLN A 305 2.83 -6.30 -9.40
N ARG A 306 2.57 -5.04 -9.03
CA ARG A 306 2.55 -4.61 -7.62
C ARG A 306 1.40 -5.28 -6.86
N ALA A 307 0.24 -5.44 -7.49
CA ALA A 307 -0.91 -6.16 -6.93
C ALA A 307 -0.57 -7.63 -6.62
N GLU A 308 0.05 -8.36 -7.55
CA GLU A 308 0.46 -9.75 -7.31
C GLU A 308 1.59 -9.86 -6.27
N THR A 309 2.54 -8.92 -6.22
CA THR A 309 3.54 -8.86 -5.14
C THR A 309 2.87 -8.70 -3.78
N MET A 310 1.92 -7.76 -3.66
CA MET A 310 1.17 -7.54 -2.43
C MET A 310 0.40 -8.78 -1.97
N ILE A 311 -0.28 -9.47 -2.90
CA ILE A 311 -0.99 -10.72 -2.60
C ILE A 311 -0.02 -11.81 -2.13
N SER A 312 1.13 -11.94 -2.79
CA SER A 312 2.17 -12.90 -2.39
C SER A 312 2.73 -12.64 -0.99
N GLU A 313 2.93 -11.37 -0.63
CA GLU A 313 3.33 -10.95 0.73
C GLU A 313 2.28 -11.35 1.75
N MET A 314 1.00 -11.09 1.47
CA MET A 314 -0.10 -11.50 2.33
C MET A 314 -0.14 -13.02 2.51
N ASP A 315 -0.09 -13.76 1.41
CA ASP A 315 -0.16 -15.23 1.41
C ASP A 315 0.99 -15.86 2.19
N SER A 316 2.19 -15.31 2.07
CA SER A 316 3.37 -15.76 2.83
C SER A 316 3.18 -15.58 4.33
N THR A 317 2.69 -14.42 4.76
CA THR A 317 2.44 -14.13 6.19
C THR A 317 1.35 -15.05 6.75
N LEU A 318 0.24 -15.21 6.02
CA LEU A 318 -0.86 -16.07 6.43
C LEU A 318 -0.45 -17.55 6.49
N ALA A 319 0.40 -18.01 5.57
CA ALA A 319 0.93 -19.37 5.57
C ALA A 319 1.80 -19.65 6.82
N ASP A 320 2.61 -18.68 7.26
CA ASP A 320 3.40 -18.80 8.50
C ASP A 320 2.46 -18.97 9.72
N VAL A 321 1.44 -18.11 9.85
CA VAL A 321 0.44 -18.22 10.92
C VAL A 321 -0.25 -19.59 10.87
N GLN A 322 -0.75 -20.00 9.70
CA GLN A 322 -1.44 -21.27 9.52
C GLN A 322 -0.56 -22.47 9.89
N SER A 323 0.73 -22.43 9.56
CA SER A 323 1.68 -23.51 9.88
C SER A 323 1.86 -23.71 11.40
N LYS A 324 1.84 -22.60 12.16
CA LYS A 324 1.98 -22.58 13.61
C LYS A 324 0.70 -23.00 14.31
N VAL A 325 -0.45 -22.48 13.90
CA VAL A 325 -1.75 -22.82 14.51
C VAL A 325 -2.18 -24.26 14.22
N ALA A 326 -1.69 -24.88 13.14
CA ALA A 326 -1.93 -26.29 12.85
C ALA A 326 -1.34 -27.26 13.90
N GLN A 327 -0.49 -26.78 14.81
CA GLN A 327 0.14 -27.57 15.87
C GLN A 327 -0.56 -27.45 17.24
N VAL A 328 -1.65 -26.68 17.32
CA VAL A 328 -2.39 -26.41 18.56
C VAL A 328 -3.87 -26.71 18.41
N ASP A 329 -4.54 -26.93 19.55
CA ASP A 329 -5.98 -27.16 19.56
C ASP A 329 -6.75 -25.84 19.31
N PRO A 330 -7.81 -25.85 18.47
CA PRO A 330 -8.61 -24.65 18.21
C PRO A 330 -9.26 -24.07 19.48
N VAL A 331 -9.28 -22.74 19.56
CA VAL A 331 -9.86 -21.98 20.69
C VAL A 331 -11.21 -21.41 20.30
N ARG A 332 -12.23 -21.50 21.16
CA ARG A 332 -13.55 -20.89 20.91
C ARG A 332 -13.50 -19.38 21.15
N VAL A 333 -13.82 -18.60 20.14
CA VAL A 333 -13.68 -17.13 20.14
C VAL A 333 -15.02 -16.46 19.88
N LEU A 334 -15.31 -15.41 20.63
CA LEU A 334 -16.36 -14.45 20.32
C LEU A 334 -15.74 -13.08 20.06
N TYR A 335 -16.03 -12.48 18.90
CA TYR A 335 -15.85 -11.04 18.71
C TYR A 335 -17.12 -10.32 19.18
N TYR A 336 -17.00 -9.24 19.95
CA TYR A 336 -18.14 -8.59 20.58
C TYR A 336 -17.95 -7.09 20.69
N GLU A 337 -18.93 -6.32 20.22
CA GLU A 337 -18.97 -4.87 20.39
C GLU A 337 -20.13 -4.42 21.30
N PRO A 338 -20.10 -3.16 21.80
CA PRO A 338 -21.20 -2.59 22.55
C PRO A 338 -22.52 -2.67 21.79
N GLY A 339 -23.60 -2.99 22.51
CA GLY A 339 -24.92 -3.18 21.90
C GLY A 339 -25.14 -4.57 21.29
N GLY A 340 -24.15 -5.47 21.37
CA GLY A 340 -24.30 -6.87 20.97
C GLY A 340 -24.01 -7.12 19.49
N VAL A 341 -23.24 -6.24 18.85
CA VAL A 341 -22.76 -6.45 17.48
C VAL A 341 -21.71 -7.57 17.50
N THR A 342 -21.84 -8.48 16.54
CA THR A 342 -20.90 -9.57 16.28
C THR A 342 -20.97 -9.94 14.81
N TYR A 343 -20.03 -10.78 14.39
CA TYR A 343 -19.90 -11.24 13.02
C TYR A 343 -19.91 -12.76 12.98
N GLY A 344 -20.73 -13.33 12.10
CA GLY A 344 -20.94 -14.75 11.92
C GLY A 344 -20.39 -15.29 10.60
N PRO A 345 -20.76 -16.52 10.22
CA PRO A 345 -20.22 -17.21 9.05
C PRO A 345 -20.21 -16.38 7.76
N GLY A 346 -19.08 -16.41 7.06
CA GLY A 346 -18.92 -15.72 5.77
C GLY A 346 -18.73 -14.21 5.88
N SER A 347 -18.36 -13.72 7.06
CA SER A 347 -17.88 -12.35 7.28
C SER A 347 -16.35 -12.33 7.37
N THR A 348 -15.76 -11.16 7.20
CA THR A 348 -14.31 -10.97 7.30
C THR A 348 -13.78 -11.35 8.69
N VAL A 349 -14.51 -10.98 9.76
CA VAL A 349 -14.14 -11.31 11.15
C VAL A 349 -14.15 -12.83 11.38
N ASP A 350 -15.13 -13.53 10.83
CA ASP A 350 -15.21 -15.00 10.90
C ASP A 350 -14.01 -15.66 10.24
N GLU A 351 -13.60 -15.16 9.09
CA GLU A 351 -12.44 -15.68 8.37
C GLU A 351 -11.12 -15.34 9.08
N ILE A 352 -10.97 -14.13 9.63
CA ILE A 352 -9.81 -13.75 10.46
C ILE A 352 -9.66 -14.73 11.63
N ILE A 353 -10.73 -14.97 12.39
CA ILE A 353 -10.72 -15.91 13.52
C ILE A 353 -10.33 -17.31 13.05
N THR A 354 -10.90 -17.77 11.93
CA THR A 354 -10.66 -19.12 11.40
C THR A 354 -9.20 -19.30 10.95
N ILE A 355 -8.65 -18.34 10.20
CA ILE A 355 -7.25 -18.41 9.74
C ILE A 355 -6.28 -18.31 10.91
N ALA A 356 -6.61 -17.53 11.94
CA ALA A 356 -5.86 -17.44 13.19
C ALA A 356 -5.97 -18.70 14.07
N GLY A 357 -6.65 -19.76 13.60
CA GLY A 357 -6.79 -21.04 14.29
C GLY A 357 -7.87 -21.06 15.38
N GLY A 358 -8.72 -20.04 15.44
CA GLY A 358 -9.87 -20.00 16.33
C GLY A 358 -11.13 -20.65 15.72
N VAL A 359 -12.14 -20.84 16.55
CA VAL A 359 -13.50 -21.21 16.15
C VAL A 359 -14.42 -20.08 16.54
N ASN A 360 -14.99 -19.39 15.56
CA ASN A 360 -16.00 -18.37 15.82
C ASN A 360 -17.26 -19.01 16.41
N VAL A 361 -17.58 -18.72 17.66
CA VAL A 361 -18.71 -19.34 18.34
C VAL A 361 -20.07 -18.97 17.74
N VAL A 362 -20.15 -17.87 16.97
CA VAL A 362 -21.35 -17.51 16.22
C VAL A 362 -21.65 -18.52 15.13
N SER A 363 -20.62 -19.18 14.56
CA SER A 363 -20.81 -20.22 13.55
C SER A 363 -21.52 -21.47 14.06
N GLU A 364 -21.58 -21.67 15.37
CA GLU A 364 -22.24 -22.81 16.01
C GLU A 364 -23.76 -22.65 16.08
N MET A 365 -24.25 -21.43 15.84
CA MET A 365 -25.66 -21.07 15.91
C MET A 365 -26.04 -20.39 14.60
N ASP A 366 -26.97 -20.97 13.86
CA ASP A 366 -27.40 -20.56 12.50
C ASP A 366 -28.05 -19.16 12.48
N LEU A 367 -27.26 -18.12 12.74
CA LEU A 367 -27.65 -16.72 12.95
C LEU A 367 -27.33 -15.83 11.75
N GLY A 368 -26.61 -16.35 10.75
CA GLY A 368 -26.13 -15.60 9.59
C GLY A 368 -24.88 -14.76 9.88
N SER A 369 -24.51 -13.90 8.91
CA SER A 369 -23.21 -13.21 8.90
C SER A 369 -23.11 -11.98 9.79
N TYR A 370 -24.23 -11.31 10.11
CA TYR A 370 -24.23 -10.08 10.92
C TYR A 370 -25.37 -10.06 11.96
N PRO A 371 -25.40 -11.01 12.91
CA PRO A 371 -26.45 -11.05 13.90
C PRO A 371 -26.22 -10.03 15.02
N LEU A 372 -27.32 -9.61 15.66
CA LEU A 372 -27.27 -8.98 16.97
C LEU A 372 -27.49 -10.04 18.05
N ILE A 373 -26.58 -10.10 19.01
CA ILE A 373 -26.63 -11.05 20.13
C ILE A 373 -26.90 -10.32 21.44
N ASN A 374 -27.45 -11.03 22.41
CA ASN A 374 -27.71 -10.50 23.76
C ASN A 374 -26.81 -11.18 24.79
N ALA A 375 -26.83 -10.69 26.04
CA ALA A 375 -26.01 -11.27 27.09
C ALA A 375 -26.34 -12.75 27.40
N GLU A 376 -27.60 -13.17 27.24
CA GLU A 376 -28.00 -14.57 27.41
C GLU A 376 -27.30 -15.48 26.39
N PHE A 377 -27.14 -15.02 25.15
CA PHE A 377 -26.38 -15.72 24.12
C PHE A 377 -24.91 -15.88 24.53
N VAL A 378 -24.27 -14.78 24.96
CA VAL A 378 -22.86 -14.80 25.38
C VAL A 378 -22.65 -15.80 26.53
N LEU A 379 -23.57 -15.81 27.51
CA LEU A 379 -23.54 -16.74 28.63
C LEU A 379 -23.81 -18.20 28.25
N ALA A 380 -24.67 -18.43 27.25
CA ALA A 380 -24.99 -19.77 26.79
C ALA A 380 -23.84 -20.38 25.97
N VAL A 381 -23.17 -19.58 25.15
CA VAL A 381 -22.09 -20.04 24.29
C VAL A 381 -20.74 -20.11 25.00
N ASP A 382 -20.57 -19.31 26.06
CA ASP A 382 -19.45 -19.28 27.01
C ASP A 382 -18.08 -19.48 26.32
N PRO A 383 -17.59 -18.50 25.54
CA PRO A 383 -16.38 -18.64 24.74
C PRO A 383 -15.12 -18.75 25.62
N ASP A 384 -14.05 -19.34 25.05
CA ASP A 384 -12.76 -19.45 25.72
C ASP A 384 -11.97 -18.13 25.66
N VAL A 385 -12.19 -17.34 24.60
CA VAL A 385 -11.61 -16.00 24.39
C VAL A 385 -12.69 -15.03 23.90
N ILE A 386 -12.63 -13.80 24.38
CA ILE A 386 -13.46 -12.69 23.89
C ILE A 386 -12.55 -11.61 23.32
N LEU A 387 -12.84 -11.20 22.09
CA LEU A 387 -12.21 -10.07 21.42
C LEU A 387 -13.21 -8.92 21.42
N LEU A 388 -12.86 -7.83 22.10
CA LEU A 388 -13.68 -6.63 22.18
C LEU A 388 -13.25 -5.65 21.11
N GLY A 389 -14.14 -5.43 20.14
CA GLY A 389 -14.01 -4.37 19.15
C GLY A 389 -15.19 -3.41 19.24
N GLY A 390 -15.30 -2.52 18.27
CA GLY A 390 -16.14 -1.35 18.29
C GLY A 390 -15.30 -0.07 18.20
N TRP A 391 -15.92 0.98 17.69
CA TRP A 391 -15.30 2.29 17.48
C TRP A 391 -15.21 3.00 18.84
N PHE A 392 -14.33 2.52 19.71
CA PHE A 392 -14.07 3.15 20.99
C PHE A 392 -13.26 4.41 20.74
N LEU A 393 -13.94 5.56 20.84
CA LEU A 393 -13.27 6.85 21.00
C LEU A 393 -12.59 6.82 22.39
N ASP A 394 -11.38 7.36 22.46
CA ASP A 394 -10.35 7.31 23.53
C ASP A 394 -10.80 7.53 25.02
N GLU A 395 -12.08 7.62 25.35
CA GLU A 395 -12.54 8.00 26.69
C GLU A 395 -12.95 6.83 27.62
N ASP A 396 -13.21 5.61 27.13
CA ASP A 396 -13.47 4.43 27.99
C ASP A 396 -12.76 3.17 27.45
N ASP A 397 -11.97 2.49 28.29
CA ASP A 397 -11.34 1.20 27.92
C ASP A 397 -12.45 0.15 27.73
N PRO A 398 -12.59 -0.45 26.53
CA PRO A 398 -13.62 -1.47 26.30
C PRO A 398 -13.50 -2.68 27.22
N LEU A 399 -12.29 -3.00 27.70
CA LEU A 399 -12.08 -4.05 28.68
C LEU A 399 -12.81 -3.74 29.99
N ASP A 400 -12.74 -2.48 30.44
CA ASP A 400 -13.32 -2.07 31.72
C ASP A 400 -14.83 -2.22 31.75
N TRP A 401 -15.53 -1.85 30.67
CA TRP A 401 -16.98 -2.01 30.61
C TRP A 401 -17.39 -3.49 30.67
N PHE A 402 -16.74 -4.35 29.89
CA PHE A 402 -17.13 -5.74 29.74
C PHE A 402 -16.75 -6.58 30.97
N VAL A 403 -15.51 -6.43 31.46
CA VAL A 403 -14.98 -7.24 32.57
C VAL A 403 -15.65 -6.88 33.90
N ASN A 404 -16.04 -5.61 34.09
CA ASN A 404 -16.70 -5.16 35.32
C ASN A 404 -18.23 -5.35 35.32
N ASP A 405 -18.84 -5.77 34.20
CA ASP A 405 -20.26 -6.08 34.18
C ASP A 405 -20.55 -7.39 34.96
N PRO A 406 -21.36 -7.34 36.04
CA PRO A 406 -21.69 -8.54 36.81
C PRO A 406 -22.32 -9.66 35.98
N VAL A 407 -22.99 -9.32 34.87
CA VAL A 407 -23.61 -10.29 33.95
C VAL A 407 -22.55 -11.21 33.34
N PHE A 408 -21.37 -10.69 32.99
CA PHE A 408 -20.31 -11.45 32.31
C PHE A 408 -19.28 -12.07 33.25
N SER A 409 -19.33 -11.76 34.54
CA SER A 409 -18.39 -12.23 35.57
C SER A 409 -18.24 -13.76 35.69
N THR A 410 -19.22 -14.53 35.21
CA THR A 410 -19.19 -16.00 35.26
C THR A 410 -18.58 -16.66 34.01
N LEU A 411 -18.29 -15.89 32.96
CA LEU A 411 -17.72 -16.42 31.71
C LEU A 411 -16.31 -16.95 31.93
N ARG A 412 -15.97 -18.06 31.26
CA ARG A 412 -14.63 -18.66 31.33
C ARG A 412 -13.55 -17.68 30.87
N ALA A 413 -13.80 -16.94 29.78
CA ALA A 413 -12.89 -15.91 29.28
C ALA A 413 -12.61 -14.82 30.33
N VAL A 414 -13.63 -14.32 31.04
CA VAL A 414 -13.46 -13.29 32.09
C VAL A 414 -12.69 -13.83 33.29
N GLN A 415 -13.03 -15.03 33.76
CA GLN A 415 -12.36 -15.64 34.93
C GLN A 415 -10.89 -16.00 34.67
N SER A 416 -10.54 -16.30 33.42
CA SER A 416 -9.18 -16.64 33.01
C SER A 416 -8.38 -15.45 32.48
N GLY A 417 -8.98 -14.25 32.45
CA GLY A 417 -8.32 -13.04 31.93
C GLY A 417 -8.08 -13.07 30.43
N ARG A 418 -8.86 -13.83 29.67
CA ARG A 418 -8.78 -13.99 28.21
C ARG A 418 -9.82 -13.14 27.48
N VAL A 419 -9.87 -11.86 27.87
CA VAL A 419 -10.67 -10.82 27.22
C VAL A 419 -9.68 -9.78 26.72
N TYR A 420 -9.68 -9.53 25.41
CA TYR A 420 -8.70 -8.67 24.77
C TYR A 420 -9.41 -7.54 24.02
N SER A 421 -8.93 -6.32 24.17
CA SER A 421 -9.29 -5.23 23.25
C SER A 421 -8.56 -5.50 21.94
N ILE A 422 -9.24 -5.30 20.81
CA ILE A 422 -8.63 -5.44 19.49
C ILE A 422 -8.97 -4.22 18.64
N ARG A 423 -8.02 -3.80 17.80
CA ARG A 423 -8.21 -2.64 16.93
C ARG A 423 -9.26 -2.96 15.85
N ASP A 424 -10.27 -2.11 15.74
CA ASP A 424 -11.29 -2.25 14.70
C ASP A 424 -10.73 -2.10 13.29
N ALA A 425 -9.68 -1.28 13.14
CA ALA A 425 -8.89 -1.16 11.92
C ALA A 425 -8.36 -2.51 11.39
N TYR A 426 -8.24 -3.52 12.25
CA TYR A 426 -7.76 -4.85 11.87
C TYR A 426 -8.92 -5.83 11.66
N MET A 427 -9.95 -5.80 12.51
CA MET A 427 -11.02 -6.79 12.50
C MET A 427 -12.04 -6.59 11.38
N THR A 428 -12.32 -5.33 11.01
CA THR A 428 -13.25 -5.01 9.93
C THR A 428 -12.55 -4.69 8.61
N ASN A 429 -11.28 -5.09 8.50
CA ASN A 429 -10.40 -4.72 7.40
C ASN A 429 -10.67 -5.50 6.10
N VAL A 430 -10.85 -4.78 4.99
CA VAL A 430 -11.11 -5.37 3.67
C VAL A 430 -10.02 -5.01 2.64
N SER A 431 -8.79 -4.83 3.11
CA SER A 431 -7.58 -4.53 2.33
C SER A 431 -6.46 -5.52 2.65
N GLN A 432 -5.24 -5.26 2.14
CA GLN A 432 -4.06 -6.03 2.46
C GLN A 432 -3.73 -6.11 3.97
N TYR A 433 -4.24 -5.16 4.77
CA TYR A 433 -4.03 -5.16 6.22
C TYR A 433 -4.86 -6.20 6.98
N PHE A 434 -5.72 -6.97 6.30
CA PHE A 434 -6.37 -8.17 6.82
C PHE A 434 -5.39 -9.10 7.56
N VAL A 435 -4.14 -9.20 7.08
CA VAL A 435 -3.10 -10.01 7.70
C VAL A 435 -2.76 -9.55 9.12
N LEU A 436 -2.86 -8.26 9.43
CA LEU A 436 -2.61 -7.73 10.78
C LEU A 436 -3.66 -8.24 11.77
N GLY A 437 -4.92 -8.31 11.36
CA GLY A 437 -5.99 -8.89 12.17
C GLY A 437 -5.75 -10.37 12.45
N VAL A 438 -5.36 -11.14 11.44
CA VAL A 438 -5.03 -12.56 11.61
C VAL A 438 -3.88 -12.74 12.59
N GLU A 439 -2.80 -11.97 12.47
CA GLU A 439 -1.66 -12.08 13.38
C GLU A 439 -2.00 -11.67 14.82
N GLU A 440 -2.74 -10.57 15.02
CA GLU A 440 -3.13 -10.12 16.35
C GLU A 440 -4.06 -11.13 17.03
N VAL A 441 -5.05 -11.65 16.30
CA VAL A 441 -5.92 -12.71 16.82
C VAL A 441 -5.08 -13.94 17.16
N ALA A 442 -4.19 -14.40 16.27
CA ALA A 442 -3.36 -15.58 16.54
C ALA A 442 -2.48 -15.41 17.80
N ARG A 443 -1.92 -14.21 18.04
CA ARG A 443 -1.18 -13.88 19.27
C ARG A 443 -2.07 -13.94 20.52
N ASN A 444 -3.26 -13.38 20.46
CA ASN A 444 -4.22 -13.40 21.59
C ASN A 444 -4.75 -14.83 21.89
N LEU A 445 -4.91 -15.66 20.85
CA LEU A 445 -5.33 -17.04 21.01
C LEU A 445 -4.21 -17.97 21.53
N TYR A 446 -2.97 -17.74 21.08
CA TYR A 446 -1.83 -18.64 21.30
C TYR A 446 -0.53 -17.90 21.68
N PRO A 447 -0.48 -17.22 22.85
CA PRO A 447 0.68 -16.43 23.25
C PRO A 447 1.96 -17.29 23.43
N ASP A 448 1.83 -18.56 23.81
CA ASP A 448 2.97 -19.48 23.91
C ASP A 448 3.61 -19.81 22.55
N VAL A 449 2.88 -19.62 21.44
CA VAL A 449 3.33 -19.92 20.08
C VAL A 449 3.85 -18.67 19.38
N PHE A 450 3.19 -17.53 19.57
CA PHE A 450 3.48 -16.29 18.85
C PHE A 450 4.15 -15.19 19.70
N GLY A 451 4.29 -15.40 21.02
CA GLY A 451 4.69 -14.37 21.97
C GLY A 451 3.50 -13.52 22.44
N GLU A 452 3.67 -12.81 23.57
CA GLU A 452 2.68 -11.85 24.06
C GLU A 452 2.59 -10.63 23.11
N ALA A 453 1.39 -10.07 22.96
CA ALA A 453 1.19 -8.81 22.25
C ALA A 453 1.90 -7.67 23.00
N ALA A 454 2.51 -6.74 22.27
CA ALA A 454 3.04 -5.52 22.88
C ALA A 454 1.86 -4.63 23.30
N GLU A 455 1.84 -4.23 24.58
CA GLU A 455 0.86 -3.28 25.16
C GLU A 455 0.83 -1.93 24.42
#